data_AF-A0A165N8C3-F1
#
_entry.id   AF-A0A165N8C3-F1
#
_cell.length_a   1.000
_cell.length_b   1.000
_cell.length_c   1.000
_cell.angle_alpha   90.00
_cell.angle_beta   90.00
_cell.angle_gamma   90.00
#
_symmetry.space_group_name_H-M   'P 1'
#
loop_
_entity.id
_entity.type
_entity.pdbx_description
1 polymer ?
#
loop_
_entity_poly.entity_id
_entity_poly.type
_entity_poly.pdbx_seq_one_letter_code
_entity_poly.pdbx_strand_id
1 'polypeptide(L)'
;DVWHPAYDCVLKEEIIFRIIPYTFPADNPQQSETCSHIGMHGNFFCRRCTVGGSATEKETSEGYQALFKVCYWSNRTLILLISISQPGNARTCGETLGVVEKQLWTACLGVQETVDALQSMTGVKDKIASFWIDKCIIKAREIQNERISNVTTRDPRLNKKTLKGDARKAVKADIVQSIQRVDIHKDTPVEILHTYLLGQDKYVWYATHNEW
;
A
#
# COMPACT_ATOMS: atom_id res chain seq x y z
N ASP A 1 18.26 -14.16 0.81
CA ASP A 1 19.58 -14.80 0.94
C ASP A 1 19.82 -15.72 -0.23
N VAL A 2 20.40 -15.19 -1.30
CA VAL A 2 20.64 -15.91 -2.56
C VAL A 2 22.15 -16.02 -2.76
N TRP A 3 22.62 -17.22 -3.10
CA TRP A 3 24.02 -17.51 -3.42
C TRP A 3 24.19 -17.66 -4.93
N HIS A 4 25.26 -17.10 -5.47
CA HIS A 4 25.54 -17.11 -6.90
C HIS A 4 26.78 -17.96 -7.19
N PRO A 5 26.70 -18.97 -8.05
CA PRO A 5 27.87 -19.70 -8.53
C PRO A 5 28.64 -18.84 -9.54
N ALA A 6 29.97 -18.90 -9.51
CA ALA A 6 30.86 -18.32 -10.51
C ALA A 6 32.21 -19.04 -10.51
N TYR A 7 32.98 -18.89 -11.57
CA TYR A 7 34.34 -19.41 -11.65
C TYR A 7 35.35 -18.30 -11.33
N ASP A 8 36.21 -18.51 -10.33
CA ASP A 8 37.30 -17.58 -10.00
C ASP A 8 38.51 -17.88 -10.90
N CYS A 9 38.81 -16.96 -11.83
CA CYS A 9 39.91 -17.12 -12.77
C CYS A 9 41.31 -17.07 -12.12
N VAL A 10 41.45 -16.46 -10.93
CA VAL A 10 42.72 -16.36 -10.20
C VAL A 10 42.98 -17.64 -9.42
N LEU A 11 41.96 -18.16 -8.73
CA LEU A 11 42.04 -19.40 -7.95
C LEU A 11 41.87 -20.66 -8.81
N LYS A 12 41.31 -20.51 -10.02
CA LYS A 12 40.99 -21.60 -10.96
C LYS A 12 40.04 -22.65 -10.36
N GLU A 13 39.01 -22.19 -9.66
CA GLU A 13 38.00 -23.05 -9.05
C GLU A 13 36.60 -22.44 -9.10
N GLU A 14 35.59 -23.30 -8.97
CA GLU A 14 34.19 -22.88 -8.80
C GLU A 14 34.01 -22.29 -7.40
N ILE A 15 33.50 -21.08 -7.33
CA ILE A 15 33.18 -20.37 -6.09
C ILE A 15 31.69 -20.11 -5.99
N ILE A 16 31.23 -19.90 -4.76
CA ILE A 16 29.91 -19.32 -4.49
C ILE A 16 30.11 -18.02 -3.74
N PHE A 17 29.41 -16.98 -4.18
CA PHE A 17 29.46 -15.69 -3.50
C PHE A 17 28.05 -15.16 -3.27
N ARG A 18 27.96 -14.28 -2.27
CA ARG A 18 26.72 -13.60 -1.91
C ARG A 18 26.98 -12.11 -1.88
N ILE A 19 26.13 -11.35 -2.54
CA ILE A 19 26.15 -9.89 -2.46
C ILE A 19 25.30 -9.49 -1.26
N ILE A 20 25.93 -8.83 -0.29
CA ILE A 20 25.24 -8.21 0.85
C ILE A 20 25.52 -6.71 0.77
N PRO A 21 24.58 -5.89 0.29
CA PRO A 21 24.77 -4.44 0.31
C PRO A 21 24.85 -3.97 1.77
N TYR A 22 26.02 -3.51 2.20
CA TYR A 22 26.26 -3.00 3.56
C TYR A 22 25.54 -1.66 3.79
N THR A 23 25.50 -0.83 2.75
CA THR A 23 24.75 0.42 2.69
C THR A 23 24.12 0.56 1.31
N PHE A 24 23.06 1.37 1.20
CA PHE A 24 22.46 1.76 -0.07
C PHE A 24 22.86 3.21 -0.38
N PRO A 25 24.12 3.47 -0.79
CA PRO A 25 24.54 4.81 -1.14
C PRO A 25 23.77 5.23 -2.39
N ALA A 26 23.06 6.33 -2.26
CA ALA A 26 22.28 6.96 -3.30
C ALA A 26 22.28 8.45 -3.04
N ASP A 27 22.04 9.27 -4.07
CA ASP A 27 21.83 10.70 -3.86
C ASP A 27 20.53 10.96 -3.09
N ASN A 28 20.33 12.19 -2.61
CA ASN A 28 19.13 12.52 -1.83
C ASN A 28 17.81 12.23 -2.58
N PRO A 29 17.67 12.57 -3.87
CA PRO A 29 16.50 12.19 -4.66
C PRO A 29 16.23 10.69 -4.72
N GLN A 30 17.23 9.87 -5.06
CA GLN A 30 17.06 8.42 -5.18
C GLN A 30 16.78 7.76 -3.82
N GLN A 31 17.40 8.22 -2.74
CA GLN A 31 17.06 7.76 -1.38
C GLN A 31 15.62 8.10 -1.00
N SER A 32 15.15 9.31 -1.35
CA SER A 32 13.76 9.69 -1.11
C SER A 32 12.79 8.77 -1.86
N GLU A 33 13.09 8.46 -3.11
CA GLU A 33 12.27 7.56 -3.93
C GLU A 33 12.26 6.13 -3.40
N THR A 34 13.42 5.60 -3.02
CA THR A 34 13.57 4.22 -2.52
C THR A 34 12.84 4.00 -1.19
N CYS A 35 12.68 5.07 -0.39
CA CYS A 35 11.94 5.03 0.87
C CYS A 35 10.46 5.41 0.74
N SER A 36 9.93 5.53 -0.49
CA SER A 36 8.55 5.96 -0.76
C SER A 36 8.21 7.27 -0.04
N HIS A 37 9.16 8.19 0.04
CA HIS A 37 9.06 9.43 0.81
C HIS A 37 8.43 10.55 -0.01
N ILE A 38 7.46 11.27 0.57
CA ILE A 38 6.69 12.32 -0.12
C ILE A 38 7.47 13.59 -0.45
N GLY A 39 8.59 13.84 0.24
CA GLY A 39 9.36 15.08 0.10
C GLY A 39 9.09 16.11 1.21
N MET A 40 9.70 17.29 1.06
CA MET A 40 9.69 18.35 2.10
C MET A 40 8.33 18.99 2.36
N HIS A 41 7.39 18.88 1.41
CA HIS A 41 6.06 19.47 1.53
C HIS A 41 5.05 18.59 2.29
N GLY A 42 5.43 17.36 2.66
CA GLY A 42 4.58 16.51 3.51
C GLY A 42 4.57 16.95 4.97
N ASN A 43 3.54 16.55 5.72
CA ASN A 43 3.50 16.79 7.16
C ASN A 43 4.66 16.05 7.86
N PHE A 44 4.95 14.82 7.42
CA PHE A 44 6.05 13.98 7.93
C PHE A 44 7.16 13.84 6.88
N PHE A 45 7.98 14.88 6.77
CA PHE A 45 8.99 15.09 5.73
C PHE A 45 10.33 14.36 5.96
N CYS A 46 10.47 13.57 7.02
CA CYS A 46 11.69 12.78 7.22
C CYS A 46 11.55 11.39 6.60
N ARG A 47 12.53 11.01 5.77
CA ARG A 47 12.61 9.66 5.19
C ARG A 47 12.99 8.56 6.19
N ARG A 48 13.62 8.93 7.31
CA ARG A 48 14.11 7.96 8.31
C ARG A 48 13.14 7.76 9.47
N CYS A 49 12.36 8.77 9.82
CA CYS A 49 11.47 8.74 10.97
C CYS A 49 10.15 9.48 10.73
N THR A 50 9.23 9.34 11.66
CA THR A 50 7.92 10.02 11.66
C THR A 50 7.99 11.39 12.34
N VAL A 51 9.13 12.08 12.28
CA VAL A 51 9.20 13.47 12.75
C VAL A 51 8.48 14.38 11.75
N GLY A 52 7.73 15.34 12.27
CA GLY A 52 6.89 16.22 11.47
C GLY A 52 5.63 16.64 12.21
N GLY A 53 4.62 17.01 11.44
CA GLY A 53 3.35 17.57 11.90
C GLY A 53 2.79 18.53 10.86
N SER A 54 1.58 19.02 11.11
CA SER A 54 0.99 20.11 10.34
C SER A 54 1.88 21.37 10.42
N ALA A 55 1.69 22.30 9.49
CA ALA A 55 2.42 23.57 9.51
C ALA A 55 2.21 24.31 10.84
N THR A 56 0.96 24.39 11.31
CA THR A 56 0.57 25.03 12.56
C THR A 56 1.26 24.40 13.77
N GLU A 57 1.32 23.06 13.84
CA GLU A 57 2.04 22.38 14.94
C GLU A 57 3.54 22.68 14.90
N LYS A 58 4.16 22.68 13.72
CA LYS A 58 5.61 22.95 13.56
C LYS A 58 6.00 24.39 13.90
N GLU A 59 5.06 25.34 13.79
CA GLU A 59 5.27 26.75 14.17
C GLU A 59 5.21 26.99 15.68
N THR A 60 4.66 26.04 16.47
CA THR A 60 4.70 26.10 17.93
C THR A 60 6.11 25.86 18.46
N SER A 61 6.43 26.44 19.63
CA SER A 61 7.71 26.20 20.31
C SER A 61 7.94 24.70 20.57
N GLU A 62 6.89 24.00 20.99
CA GLU A 62 6.93 22.57 21.29
C GLU A 62 7.17 21.73 20.03
N GLY A 63 6.46 22.04 18.94
CA GLY A 63 6.59 21.36 17.66
C GLY A 63 7.94 21.61 17.00
N TYR A 64 8.45 22.84 17.03
CA TYR A 64 9.79 23.16 16.57
C TYR A 64 10.85 22.41 17.36
N GLN A 65 10.77 22.41 18.70
CA GLN A 65 11.68 21.64 19.55
C GLN A 65 11.61 20.13 19.26
N ALA A 66 10.42 19.60 18.96
CA ALA A 66 10.25 18.19 18.63
C ALA A 66 10.99 17.77 17.34
N LEU A 67 11.25 18.70 16.41
CA LEU A 67 12.05 18.42 15.20
C LEU A 67 13.50 18.03 15.52
N PHE A 68 14.04 18.51 16.63
CA PHE A 68 15.43 18.28 17.07
C PHE A 68 15.55 17.21 18.15
N LYS A 69 14.44 16.65 18.64
CA LYS A 69 14.47 15.53 19.58
C LYS A 69 14.90 14.27 18.83
N VAL A 70 16.07 13.75 19.21
CA VAL A 70 16.71 12.58 18.57
C VAL A 70 15.80 11.35 18.69
N CYS A 71 15.59 10.67 17.57
CA CYS A 71 14.98 9.35 17.50
C CYS A 71 15.87 8.35 18.26
N TYR A 72 15.53 8.04 19.51
CA TYR A 72 16.26 6.99 20.23
C TYR A 72 15.90 5.62 19.65
N TRP A 73 16.91 4.90 19.17
CA TRP A 73 16.81 3.46 18.94
C TRP A 73 16.94 2.77 20.30
N SER A 74 15.82 2.49 20.96
CA SER A 74 15.85 1.65 22.16
C SER A 74 16.00 0.20 21.73
N ASN A 75 17.14 -0.39 22.11
CA ASN A 75 17.45 -1.80 21.91
C ASN A 75 16.40 -2.70 22.62
N ARG A 76 15.71 -3.54 21.84
CA ARG A 76 15.33 -4.93 22.20
C ARG A 76 14.20 -5.20 23.22
N THR A 77 13.26 -4.29 23.45
CA THR A 77 11.99 -4.66 24.11
C THR A 77 10.79 -4.26 23.26
N LEU A 78 10.01 -5.26 22.85
CA LEU A 78 8.72 -5.11 22.20
C LEU A 78 7.71 -4.52 23.22
N ILE A 79 7.72 -3.21 23.41
CA ILE A 79 6.59 -2.54 24.07
C ILE A 79 5.54 -2.30 23.00
N LEU A 80 4.60 -3.25 22.97
CA LEU A 80 3.33 -3.20 22.27
C LEU A 80 2.46 -2.09 22.87
N LEU A 81 2.82 -0.84 22.65
CA LEU A 81 1.88 0.28 22.73
C LEU A 81 1.93 0.99 21.39
N ILE A 82 1.02 0.53 20.53
CA ILE A 82 0.60 1.20 19.29
C ILE A 82 0.17 2.62 19.68
N SER A 83 1.11 3.54 19.63
CA SER A 83 0.85 4.96 19.44
C SER A 83 1.56 5.34 18.16
N ILE A 84 0.87 5.07 17.05
CA ILE A 84 1.05 5.84 15.82
C ILE A 84 1.01 7.30 16.28
N SER A 85 2.10 8.05 16.07
CA SER A 85 2.26 9.48 16.43
C SER A 85 2.99 9.78 17.76
N GLN A 86 4.18 9.24 17.95
CA GLN A 86 5.23 9.99 18.66
C GLN A 86 6.19 10.56 17.61
N PRO A 87 6.54 11.87 17.67
CA PRO A 87 7.51 12.44 16.75
C PRO A 87 8.85 11.71 16.91
N GLY A 88 9.35 11.14 15.82
CA GLY A 88 10.67 10.55 15.79
C GLY A 88 10.77 9.02 15.96
N ASN A 89 9.71 8.24 15.76
CA ASN A 89 9.88 6.79 15.60
C ASN A 89 10.51 6.49 14.24
N ALA A 90 11.44 5.52 14.20
CA ALA A 90 12.05 5.08 12.94
C ALA A 90 10.97 4.46 12.04
N ARG A 91 10.94 4.87 10.76
CA ARG A 91 10.03 4.24 9.78
C ARG A 91 10.47 2.81 9.54
N THR A 92 9.52 1.89 9.47
CA THR A 92 9.78 0.50 9.08
C THR A 92 9.23 0.21 7.68
N CYS A 93 9.81 -0.81 7.02
CA CYS A 93 9.31 -1.27 5.72
C CYS A 93 7.87 -1.79 5.83
N GLY A 94 7.53 -2.50 6.91
CA GLY A 94 6.18 -3.04 7.13
C GLY A 94 5.12 -1.95 7.30
N GLU A 95 5.40 -0.91 8.09
CA GLU A 95 4.48 0.24 8.22
C GLU A 95 4.31 0.99 6.90
N THR A 96 5.40 1.20 6.17
CA THR A 96 5.36 1.88 4.87
C THR A 96 4.53 1.08 3.87
N LEU A 97 4.71 -0.24 3.81
CA LEU A 97 3.91 -1.14 2.98
C LEU A 97 2.43 -1.08 3.35
N GLY A 98 2.09 -1.19 4.64
CA GLY A 98 0.70 -1.11 5.09
C GLY A 98 0.04 0.23 4.75
N VAL A 99 0.79 1.33 4.78
CA VAL A 99 0.30 2.64 4.33
C VAL A 99 0.06 2.65 2.81
N VAL A 100 0.98 2.09 2.01
CA VAL A 100 0.81 2.00 0.55
C VAL A 100 -0.39 1.14 0.18
N GLU A 101 -0.58 -0.01 0.83
CA GLU A 101 -1.77 -0.86 0.65
C GLU A 101 -3.05 -0.08 0.98
N LYS A 102 -3.06 0.66 2.10
CA LYS A 102 -4.19 1.51 2.47
C LYS A 102 -4.46 2.60 1.44
N GLN A 103 -3.43 3.19 0.82
CA GLN A 103 -3.59 4.16 -0.28
C GLN A 103 -4.25 3.50 -1.50
N LEU A 104 -3.82 2.30 -1.88
CA LEU A 104 -4.42 1.55 -3.00
C LEU A 104 -5.89 1.22 -2.75
N TRP A 105 -6.25 0.77 -1.54
CA TRP A 105 -7.65 0.56 -1.18
C TRP A 105 -8.47 1.85 -1.16
N THR A 106 -7.86 2.94 -0.71
CA THR A 106 -8.49 4.27 -0.72
C THR A 106 -8.69 4.79 -2.16
N ALA A 107 -7.78 4.45 -3.08
CA ALA A 107 -7.89 4.78 -4.49
C ALA A 107 -9.11 4.11 -5.16
N CYS A 108 -9.47 2.90 -4.72
CA CYS A 108 -10.69 2.21 -5.15
C CYS A 108 -11.98 2.97 -4.78
N LEU A 109 -11.91 4.00 -3.92
CA LEU A 109 -13.05 4.87 -3.66
C LEU A 109 -13.32 5.86 -4.81
N GLY A 110 -12.34 6.09 -5.69
CA GLY A 110 -12.44 7.05 -6.80
C GLY A 110 -12.27 8.51 -6.39
N VAL A 111 -11.86 8.78 -5.16
CA VAL A 111 -11.66 10.14 -4.63
C VAL A 111 -10.16 10.41 -4.52
N GLN A 112 -9.65 11.35 -5.34
CA GLN A 112 -8.21 11.67 -5.35
C GLN A 112 -7.79 12.35 -4.04
N GLU A 113 -8.62 13.28 -3.56
CA GLU A 113 -8.35 14.10 -2.37
C GLU A 113 -8.13 13.25 -1.11
N THR A 114 -8.83 12.12 -0.97
CA THR A 114 -8.65 11.23 0.17
C THR A 114 -7.30 10.52 0.16
N VAL A 115 -6.79 10.17 -1.03
CA VAL A 115 -5.46 9.59 -1.20
C VAL A 115 -4.39 10.66 -0.94
N ASP A 116 -4.53 11.85 -1.50
CA ASP A 116 -3.59 12.97 -1.31
C ASP A 116 -3.50 13.40 0.17
N ALA A 117 -4.64 13.43 0.86
CA ALA A 117 -4.70 13.67 2.30
C ALA A 117 -3.96 12.57 3.08
N LEU A 118 -4.14 11.31 2.70
CA LEU A 118 -3.48 10.18 3.35
C LEU A 118 -1.96 10.18 3.10
N GLN A 119 -1.52 10.50 1.89
CA GLN A 119 -0.10 10.69 1.56
C GLN A 119 0.51 11.82 2.41
N SER A 120 -0.18 12.96 2.49
CA SER A 120 0.27 14.12 3.26
C SER A 120 0.36 13.83 4.76
N MET A 121 -0.65 13.17 5.32
CA MET A 121 -0.72 12.78 6.74
C MET A 121 0.28 11.70 7.13
N THR A 122 0.70 10.81 6.22
CA THR A 122 1.65 9.73 6.54
C THR A 122 3.09 10.05 6.13
N GLY A 123 3.26 11.02 5.23
CA GLY A 123 4.54 11.32 4.59
C GLY A 123 5.02 10.26 3.61
N VAL A 124 4.15 9.31 3.23
CA VAL A 124 4.47 8.20 2.33
C VAL A 124 3.82 8.46 0.98
N LYS A 125 4.64 8.51 -0.08
CA LYS A 125 4.21 8.58 -1.46
C LYS A 125 5.13 7.70 -2.31
N ASP A 126 4.62 6.55 -2.71
CA ASP A 126 5.36 5.61 -3.54
C ASP A 126 5.09 5.88 -5.03
N LYS A 127 6.15 6.03 -5.85
CA LYS A 127 5.98 6.34 -7.27
C LYS A 127 5.40 5.18 -8.08
N ILE A 128 5.77 3.94 -7.72
CA ILE A 128 5.25 2.73 -8.39
C ILE A 128 3.77 2.57 -8.06
N ALA A 129 3.40 2.71 -6.78
CA ALA A 129 2.01 2.64 -6.37
C ALA A 129 1.19 3.83 -6.91
N SER A 130 1.77 5.03 -7.01
CA SER A 130 1.07 6.21 -7.55
C SER A 130 0.55 5.96 -8.97
N PHE A 131 1.33 5.31 -9.83
CA PHE A 131 0.89 4.92 -11.17
C PHE A 131 -0.37 4.03 -11.15
N TRP A 132 -0.42 3.08 -10.20
CA TRP A 132 -1.58 2.19 -10.05
C TRP A 132 -2.76 2.87 -9.36
N ILE A 133 -2.51 3.73 -8.38
CA ILE A 133 -3.52 4.55 -7.70
C ILE A 133 -4.30 5.38 -8.72
N ASP A 134 -3.62 6.05 -9.64
CA ASP A 134 -4.26 6.87 -10.68
C ASP A 134 -5.19 6.02 -11.56
N LYS A 135 -4.73 4.83 -11.96
CA LYS A 135 -5.54 3.87 -12.72
C LYS A 135 -6.73 3.33 -11.93
N CYS A 136 -6.55 3.00 -10.66
CA CYS A 136 -7.60 2.52 -9.77
C CYS A 136 -8.69 3.59 -9.60
N ILE A 137 -8.31 4.86 -9.44
CA ILE A 137 -9.25 5.98 -9.30
C ILE A 137 -10.09 6.15 -10.56
N ILE A 138 -9.47 6.14 -11.73
CA ILE A 138 -10.19 6.20 -13.02
C ILE A 138 -11.17 5.04 -13.11
N LYS A 139 -10.71 3.81 -12.83
CA LYS A 139 -11.55 2.63 -12.94
C LYS A 139 -12.71 2.61 -11.95
N ALA A 140 -12.47 3.04 -10.71
CA ALA A 140 -13.51 3.17 -9.70
C ALA A 140 -14.60 4.16 -10.14
N ARG A 141 -14.22 5.31 -10.72
CA ARG A 141 -15.16 6.31 -11.25
C ARG A 141 -15.97 5.76 -12.43
N GLU A 142 -15.35 5.01 -13.34
CA GLU A 142 -16.04 4.35 -14.44
C GLU A 142 -17.12 3.38 -13.93
N ILE A 143 -16.76 2.47 -13.02
CA ILE A 143 -17.68 1.46 -12.45
C ILE A 143 -18.83 2.14 -11.68
N GLN A 144 -18.53 3.20 -10.93
CA GLN A 144 -19.55 3.99 -10.23
C GLN A 144 -20.50 4.65 -11.23
N ASN A 145 -19.98 5.25 -12.30
CA ASN A 145 -20.80 5.86 -13.35
C ASN A 145 -21.68 4.84 -14.08
N GLU A 146 -21.16 3.65 -14.39
CA GLU A 146 -21.93 2.57 -14.98
C GLU A 146 -23.10 2.14 -14.07
N ARG A 147 -22.86 1.95 -12.77
CA ARG A 147 -23.92 1.55 -11.81
C ARG A 147 -24.91 2.65 -11.46
N ILE A 148 -24.59 3.91 -11.70
CA ILE A 148 -25.47 5.05 -11.39
C ILE A 148 -26.26 5.53 -12.61
N SER A 149 -25.63 5.54 -13.79
CA SER A 149 -26.15 6.24 -14.97
C SER A 149 -26.63 5.31 -16.08
N ASN A 150 -26.00 4.15 -16.27
CA ASN A 150 -26.35 3.24 -17.36
C ASN A 150 -27.68 2.53 -17.07
N VAL A 151 -28.73 2.82 -17.84
CA VAL A 151 -30.10 2.32 -17.61
C VAL A 151 -30.17 0.80 -17.55
N THR A 152 -29.28 0.09 -18.24
CA THR A 152 -29.25 -1.38 -18.31
C THR A 152 -28.61 -2.04 -17.09
N THR A 153 -27.59 -1.40 -16.50
CA THR A 153 -26.79 -1.94 -15.38
C THR A 153 -26.96 -1.14 -14.08
N ARG A 154 -27.82 -0.13 -14.09
CA ARG A 154 -28.07 0.76 -12.95
C ARG A 154 -28.75 0.00 -11.81
N ASP A 155 -28.34 0.31 -10.57
CA ASP A 155 -28.95 -0.26 -9.38
C ASP A 155 -30.48 -0.05 -9.39
N PRO A 156 -31.29 -1.12 -9.25
CA PRO A 156 -32.75 -1.06 -9.29
C PRO A 156 -33.35 -0.02 -8.33
N ARG A 157 -32.68 0.29 -7.22
CA ARG A 157 -33.12 1.28 -6.23
C ARG A 157 -33.18 2.69 -6.82
N LEU A 158 -32.36 3.00 -7.82
CA LEU A 158 -32.32 4.29 -8.51
C LEU A 158 -33.41 4.45 -9.60
N ASN A 159 -34.13 3.36 -9.93
CA ASN A 159 -35.23 3.38 -10.92
C ASN A 159 -36.54 3.94 -10.34
N LYS A 160 -36.65 4.06 -9.01
CA LYS A 160 -37.86 4.59 -8.35
C LYS A 160 -38.05 6.07 -8.67
N LYS A 161 -39.14 6.42 -9.40
CA LYS A 161 -39.48 7.80 -9.79
C LYS A 161 -39.73 8.74 -8.60
N THR A 162 -40.05 8.19 -7.43
CA THR A 162 -40.27 8.91 -6.18
C THR A 162 -38.96 9.31 -5.48
N LEU A 163 -37.82 8.73 -5.87
CA LEU A 163 -36.53 8.98 -5.25
C LEU A 163 -35.88 10.26 -5.83
N LYS A 164 -36.04 11.38 -5.11
CA LYS A 164 -35.50 12.71 -5.48
C LYS A 164 -34.75 13.34 -4.29
N GLY A 165 -33.97 14.39 -4.57
CA GLY A 165 -33.28 15.18 -3.56
C GLY A 165 -32.28 14.37 -2.72
N ASP A 166 -32.27 14.60 -1.41
CA ASP A 166 -31.28 14.03 -0.50
C ASP A 166 -31.44 12.51 -0.30
N ALA A 167 -32.67 11.98 -0.41
CA ALA A 167 -32.90 10.53 -0.41
C ALA A 167 -32.19 9.84 -1.59
N ARG A 168 -32.13 10.49 -2.76
CA ARG A 168 -31.39 9.95 -3.92
C ARG A 168 -29.88 10.02 -3.71
N LYS A 169 -29.38 11.05 -3.03
CA LYS A 169 -27.94 11.16 -2.67
C LYS A 169 -27.54 10.07 -1.68
N ALA A 170 -28.36 9.79 -0.67
CA ALA A 170 -28.11 8.74 0.31
C ALA A 170 -27.99 7.35 -0.35
N VAL A 171 -28.91 7.02 -1.28
CA VAL A 171 -28.83 5.75 -2.02
C VAL A 171 -27.58 5.68 -2.90
N LYS A 172 -27.16 6.78 -3.53
CA LYS A 172 -25.89 6.81 -4.28
C LYS A 172 -24.68 6.57 -3.38
N ALA A 173 -24.64 7.18 -2.20
CA ALA A 173 -23.56 6.99 -1.23
C ALA A 173 -23.48 5.53 -0.75
N ASP A 174 -24.63 4.90 -0.48
CA ASP A 174 -24.71 3.49 -0.11
C ASP A 174 -24.24 2.55 -1.24
N ILE A 175 -24.61 2.83 -2.49
CA ILE A 175 -24.10 2.09 -3.66
C ILE A 175 -22.59 2.19 -3.76
N VAL A 176 -22.04 3.40 -3.62
CA VAL A 176 -20.60 3.64 -3.63
C VAL A 176 -19.92 2.82 -2.52
N GLN A 177 -20.46 2.84 -1.31
CA GLN A 177 -19.93 2.06 -0.19
C GLN A 177 -20.02 0.54 -0.43
N SER A 178 -21.07 0.07 -1.10
CA SER A 178 -21.23 -1.36 -1.44
C SER A 178 -20.23 -1.85 -2.49
N ILE A 179 -19.89 -1.02 -3.47
CA ILE A 179 -18.86 -1.31 -4.49
C ILE A 179 -17.48 -1.45 -3.84
N GLN A 180 -17.26 -0.70 -2.75
CA GLN A 180 -15.98 -0.63 -2.06
C GLN A 180 -15.77 -1.79 -1.06
N ARG A 181 -16.80 -2.58 -0.80
CA ARG A 181 -16.68 -3.83 -0.02
C ARG A 181 -16.26 -4.96 -0.95
N VAL A 182 -14.97 -5.02 -1.27
CA VAL A 182 -14.37 -6.21 -1.88
C VAL A 182 -14.29 -7.28 -0.80
N ASP A 183 -15.09 -8.34 -0.93
CA ASP A 183 -14.99 -9.52 -0.08
C ASP A 183 -13.93 -10.42 -0.70
N ILE A 184 -12.69 -10.35 -0.20
CA ILE A 184 -11.55 -11.10 -0.74
C ILE A 184 -11.86 -12.61 -0.84
N HIS A 185 -12.70 -13.14 0.06
CA HIS A 185 -13.09 -14.55 0.03
C HIS A 185 -14.08 -14.91 -1.09
N LYS A 186 -14.76 -13.92 -1.68
CA LYS A 186 -15.74 -14.10 -2.76
C LYS A 186 -15.30 -13.54 -4.10
N ASP A 187 -14.48 -12.49 -4.09
CA ASP A 187 -14.11 -11.70 -5.26
C ASP A 187 -12.70 -12.03 -5.78
N THR A 188 -11.94 -12.88 -5.08
CA THR A 188 -10.74 -13.50 -5.66
C THR A 188 -11.14 -14.78 -6.40
N PRO A 189 -11.02 -14.85 -7.73
CA PRO A 189 -11.21 -16.12 -8.41
C PRO A 189 -10.15 -17.09 -7.91
N VAL A 190 -10.58 -18.24 -7.40
CA VAL A 190 -9.68 -19.36 -7.09
C VAL A 190 -8.90 -19.70 -8.37
N GLU A 191 -7.57 -19.76 -8.27
CA GLU A 191 -6.68 -19.99 -9.42
C GLU A 191 -7.00 -21.35 -10.07
N ILE A 192 -7.75 -21.33 -11.18
CA ILE A 192 -8.17 -22.56 -11.87
C ILE A 192 -6.97 -23.42 -12.30
N LEU A 193 -5.83 -22.76 -12.54
CA LEU A 193 -4.58 -23.42 -12.89
C LEU A 193 -4.11 -24.35 -11.77
N HIS A 194 -3.99 -23.88 -10.53
CA HIS A 194 -3.50 -24.73 -9.42
C HIS A 194 -4.60 -25.60 -8.80
N THR A 195 -5.87 -25.21 -8.90
CA THR A 195 -6.96 -25.95 -8.27
C THR A 195 -7.55 -27.05 -9.15
N TYR A 196 -7.67 -26.82 -10.47
CA TYR A 196 -8.28 -27.79 -11.38
C TYR A 196 -7.29 -28.34 -12.40
N LEU A 197 -6.56 -27.48 -13.12
CA LEU A 197 -5.72 -27.92 -14.24
C LEU A 197 -4.48 -28.70 -13.78
N LEU A 198 -3.68 -28.13 -12.87
CA LEU A 198 -2.51 -28.78 -12.28
C LEU A 198 -2.86 -29.60 -11.03
N GLY A 199 -3.94 -29.24 -10.35
CA GLY A 199 -4.37 -29.89 -9.12
C GLY A 199 -4.65 -31.38 -9.34
N GLN A 200 -5.45 -31.70 -10.36
CA GLN A 200 -5.80 -33.08 -10.69
C GLN A 200 -4.56 -33.90 -11.05
N ASP A 201 -3.72 -33.38 -11.93
CA ASP A 201 -2.48 -34.06 -12.35
C ASP A 201 -1.52 -34.28 -11.16
N LYS A 202 -1.39 -33.29 -10.27
CA LYS A 202 -0.58 -33.39 -9.05
C LYS A 202 -1.10 -34.49 -8.12
N TYR A 203 -2.41 -34.57 -7.88
CA TYR A 203 -2.98 -35.56 -6.96
C TYR A 203 -3.01 -36.97 -7.57
N VAL A 204 -3.23 -37.10 -8.88
CA VAL A 204 -3.11 -38.38 -9.59
C VAL A 204 -1.67 -38.85 -9.59
N TRP A 205 -0.71 -37.97 -9.89
CA TRP A 205 0.72 -38.29 -9.82
C TRP A 205 1.12 -38.72 -8.40
N TYR A 206 0.74 -37.95 -7.39
CA TYR A 206 0.96 -38.31 -5.98
C TYR A 206 0.36 -39.67 -5.63
N ALA A 207 -0.92 -39.91 -5.96
CA ALA A 207 -1.59 -41.19 -5.67
C ALA A 207 -0.98 -42.40 -6.40
N THR A 208 -0.30 -42.18 -7.53
CA THR A 208 0.29 -43.24 -8.35
C THR A 208 1.80 -43.43 -8.15
N HIS A 209 2.49 -42.47 -7.54
CA HIS A 209 3.94 -42.46 -7.37
C HIS A 209 4.41 -42.40 -5.91
N ASN A 210 3.49 -42.31 -4.94
CA ASN A 210 3.87 -42.65 -3.58
C ASN A 210 3.95 -44.17 -3.44
N GLU A 211 5.11 -44.65 -2.97
CA GLU A 211 5.22 -46.00 -2.44
C GLU A 211 4.26 -46.15 -1.26
N TRP A 212 3.60 -47.31 -1.20
CA TRP A 212 2.73 -47.72 -0.10
C TRP A 212 3.47 -47.75 1.24
#